data_AF-A0A9P3H1T3-F1
#
_entry.id   AF-A0A9P3H1T3-F1
#
_cell.length_a   1.000
_cell.length_b   1.000
_cell.length_c   1.000
_cell.angle_alpha   90.00
_cell.angle_beta   90.00
_cell.angle_gamma   90.00
#
_symmetry.space_group_name_H-M   'P 1'
#
loop_
_entity.id
_entity.type
_entity.pdbx_description
1 polymer ?
#
loop_
_entity_poly.entity_id
_entity_poly.type
_entity_poly.pdbx_seq_one_letter_code
_entity_poly.pdbx_strand_id
1 'polypeptide(L)'
;MDATTEAPANALSDLDRCLQLLRPGTPDESKFIGLTLMSDLLQVDQDPSTIARFFDNMDFAFLDRMLQIEEDAVPKDAGVDAATIRSIAIDILTCFSSQGDLLIRKEFKDRVPAMLRLLSASDTTDKSSKILKMLIRISTYPQIAMVLTNPRYQSTIVSFILSTFDRKDESHKDAIMVCQRTFLNIQEGYKQNADAVLQITKEFLPIVMNQLSTAFCRLKETHKAEILHLLSDCVAYLPETYIQRHVKDYPSETKAWTKNLKSGLIQLLSTRQAPATRDDCFKLIGVLLQRLGPSWLFPAPPSKKSTIKKPSPASLADSMESLSLSDGEIDKKFASLVVHLTCVEVRVLMDELAEDISTGTPSTSQSADKATSSTKVRREQVLPFAYEILEVSIGYLVRISEDDGPEYGLFDATGLLKIQESLQSTFAAILDYLRDLQTGAKPEALASNMIYLASLRILSVWLMEDDSLHGQASYIVPTLEAVVRYCKSKASQKSLVRLLEPILERFYELSLDE
;
A
#
# COMPACT_ATOMS: atom_id res chain seq x y z
N MET A 1 -11.49 80.44 30.08
CA MET A 1 -10.23 79.80 30.51
C MET A 1 -10.16 78.50 29.77
N ASP A 2 -9.53 78.57 28.60
CA ASP A 2 -9.14 77.43 27.78
C ASP A 2 -7.99 76.68 28.44
N ALA A 3 -8.06 75.36 28.37
CA ALA A 3 -6.90 74.49 28.27
C ALA A 3 -7.35 73.16 27.66
N THR A 4 -7.53 73.20 26.34
CA THR A 4 -7.32 72.09 25.42
C THR A 4 -5.98 71.42 25.69
N THR A 5 -5.99 70.11 25.92
CA THR A 5 -4.88 69.25 25.50
C THR A 5 -5.46 67.99 24.88
N GLU A 6 -5.46 68.00 23.54
CA GLU A 6 -5.70 66.87 22.67
C GLU A 6 -4.76 65.71 23.04
N ALA A 7 -5.32 64.54 23.33
CA ALA A 7 -4.58 63.29 23.19
C ALA A 7 -4.67 62.86 21.71
N PRO A 8 -3.55 62.63 21.01
CA PRO A 8 -3.61 62.39 19.58
C PRO A 8 -4.19 61.00 19.32
N ALA A 9 -5.26 60.97 18.52
CA ALA A 9 -5.68 59.81 17.77
C ALA A 9 -4.56 59.46 16.77
N ASN A 10 -3.60 58.61 17.15
CA ASN A 10 -2.65 57.96 16.23
C ASN A 10 -1.79 56.92 16.96
N ALA A 11 -2.30 55.70 17.06
CA ALA A 11 -1.47 54.51 17.18
C ALA A 11 -2.21 53.38 16.45
N LEU A 12 -1.87 53.14 15.19
CA LEU A 12 -2.19 51.86 14.54
C LEU A 12 -1.74 50.76 15.50
N SER A 13 -2.59 49.76 15.75
CA SER A 13 -2.17 48.61 16.56
C SER A 13 -0.89 48.03 15.94
N ASP A 14 0.03 47.49 16.75
CA ASP A 14 1.29 46.94 16.22
C ASP A 14 1.04 45.91 15.10
N LEU A 15 -0.10 45.22 15.18
CA LEU A 15 -0.66 44.37 14.13
C LEU A 15 -0.94 45.16 12.84
N ASP A 16 -1.70 46.26 12.88
CA ASP A 16 -2.00 47.05 11.69
C ASP A 16 -0.74 47.66 11.05
N ARG A 17 0.25 48.05 11.87
CA ARG A 17 1.56 48.51 11.39
C ARG A 17 2.32 47.39 10.69
N CYS A 18 2.34 46.19 11.27
CA CYS A 18 2.96 45.01 10.65
C CYS A 18 2.26 44.62 9.33
N LEU A 19 0.93 44.61 9.31
CA LEU A 19 0.14 44.33 8.10
C LEU A 19 0.42 45.34 6.99
N GLN A 20 0.60 46.62 7.29
CA GLN A 20 0.95 47.63 6.29
C GLN A 20 2.31 47.36 5.63
N LEU A 21 3.29 46.89 6.41
CA LEU A 21 4.64 46.59 5.90
C LEU A 21 4.67 45.37 4.96
N LEU A 22 3.77 44.40 5.17
CA LEU A 22 3.70 43.14 4.41
C LEU A 22 2.89 43.22 3.11
N ARG A 23 2.21 44.34 2.86
CA ARG A 23 1.31 44.50 1.71
C ARG A 23 2.02 44.46 0.36
N PRO A 24 1.33 43.99 -0.71
CA PRO A 24 1.83 44.13 -2.07
C PRO A 24 2.18 45.59 -2.41
N GLY A 25 3.36 45.80 -2.99
CA GLY A 25 3.85 47.13 -3.40
C GLY A 25 4.75 47.84 -2.38
N THR A 26 4.95 47.31 -1.17
CA THR A 26 6.01 47.79 -0.27
C THR A 26 7.39 47.28 -0.74
N PRO A 27 8.49 48.01 -0.46
CA PRO A 27 9.85 47.55 -0.72
C PRO A 27 10.19 46.29 0.09
N ASP A 28 11.03 45.43 -0.46
CA ASP A 28 11.36 44.15 0.17
C ASP A 28 12.09 44.35 1.52
N GLU A 29 12.89 45.41 1.72
CA GLU A 29 13.47 45.71 3.04
C GLU A 29 12.38 46.01 4.09
N SER A 30 11.32 46.72 3.69
CA SER A 30 10.19 47.00 4.57
C SER A 30 9.41 45.74 4.92
N LYS A 31 9.30 44.80 3.97
CA LYS A 31 8.67 43.48 4.22
C LYS A 31 9.49 42.63 5.18
N PHE A 32 10.82 42.64 5.07
CA PHE A 32 11.68 41.94 6.05
C PHE A 32 11.49 42.48 7.46
N ILE A 33 11.43 43.81 7.63
CA ILE A 33 11.08 44.42 8.93
C ILE A 33 9.69 43.97 9.38
N GLY A 34 8.72 43.95 8.46
CA GLY A 34 7.39 43.41 8.69
C GLY A 34 7.40 41.96 9.17
N LEU A 35 8.24 41.09 8.59
CA LEU A 35 8.36 39.68 8.97
C LEU A 35 8.98 39.49 10.35
N THR A 36 9.97 40.31 10.73
CA THR A 36 10.52 40.29 12.09
C THR A 36 9.47 40.70 13.12
N LEU A 37 8.69 41.73 12.82
CA LEU A 37 7.56 42.12 13.66
C LEU A 37 6.48 41.03 13.68
N MET A 38 6.25 40.36 12.54
CA MET A 38 5.29 39.27 12.45
C MET A 38 5.71 38.08 13.32
N SER A 39 7.00 37.71 13.37
CA SER A 39 7.46 36.65 14.27
C SER A 39 7.27 36.99 15.75
N ASP A 40 7.41 38.26 16.13
CA ASP A 40 7.14 38.71 17.50
C ASP A 40 5.64 38.69 17.85
N LEU A 41 4.79 38.94 16.86
CA LEU A 41 3.32 38.93 16.99
C LEU A 41 2.72 37.51 16.89
N LEU A 42 3.39 36.60 16.18
CA LEU A 42 3.03 35.19 16.04
C LEU A 42 3.66 34.35 17.17
N GLN A 43 3.30 34.63 18.43
CA GLN A 43 3.65 33.75 19.56
C GLN A 43 2.68 32.55 19.67
N VAL A 44 3.03 31.52 20.44
CA VAL A 44 2.27 30.26 20.57
C VAL A 44 0.83 30.54 21.06
N ASP A 45 -0.16 29.90 20.43
CA ASP A 45 -1.63 29.96 20.69
C ASP A 45 -2.39 31.23 20.24
N GLN A 46 -2.26 31.61 18.96
CA GLN A 46 -2.99 32.76 18.39
C GLN A 46 -4.40 32.44 17.88
N ASP A 47 -5.26 33.45 17.99
CA ASP A 47 -6.61 33.50 17.43
C ASP A 47 -6.58 33.28 15.91
N PRO A 48 -7.41 32.36 15.37
CA PRO A 48 -7.48 32.14 13.94
C PRO A 48 -7.69 33.40 13.10
N SER A 49 -8.37 34.41 13.64
CA SER A 49 -8.61 35.67 12.93
C SER A 49 -7.31 36.44 12.60
N THR A 50 -6.30 36.41 13.48
CA THR A 50 -5.04 37.14 13.30
C THR A 50 -4.21 36.54 12.15
N ILE A 51 -4.10 35.22 12.10
CA ILE A 51 -3.38 34.51 11.03
C ILE A 51 -4.09 34.73 9.68
N ALA A 52 -5.42 34.72 9.66
CA ALA A 52 -6.19 35.03 8.45
C ALA A 52 -5.94 36.47 7.96
N ARG A 53 -5.86 37.45 8.87
CA ARG A 53 -5.51 38.85 8.52
C ARG A 53 -4.10 38.97 7.95
N PHE A 54 -3.12 38.26 8.51
CA PHE A 54 -1.76 38.20 7.95
C PHE A 54 -1.76 37.58 6.57
N PHE A 55 -2.48 36.48 6.38
CA PHE A 55 -2.63 35.84 5.08
C PHE A 55 -3.23 36.81 4.03
N ASP A 56 -4.31 37.52 4.39
CA ASP A 56 -5.00 38.45 3.48
C ASP A 56 -4.14 39.64 3.06
N ASN A 57 -3.16 40.06 3.88
CA ASN A 57 -2.28 41.18 3.59
C ASN A 57 -0.89 40.75 3.10
N MET A 58 -0.61 39.46 3.00
CA MET A 58 0.70 38.95 2.60
C MET A 58 0.98 39.20 1.11
N ASP A 59 2.12 39.81 0.80
CA ASP A 59 2.66 39.80 -0.57
C ASP A 59 3.21 38.42 -0.91
N PHE A 60 2.36 37.58 -1.50
CA PHE A 60 2.76 36.26 -1.91
C PHE A 60 3.77 36.23 -3.07
N ALA A 61 3.86 37.28 -3.89
CA ALA A 61 4.89 37.35 -4.92
C ALA A 61 6.27 37.56 -4.28
N PHE A 62 6.34 38.28 -3.15
CA PHE A 62 7.53 38.35 -2.31
C PHE A 62 7.87 36.99 -1.70
N LEU A 63 6.88 36.27 -1.16
CA LEU A 63 7.09 34.92 -0.63
C LEU A 63 7.60 33.94 -1.70
N ASP A 64 7.07 34.01 -2.93
CA ASP A 64 7.54 33.21 -4.07
C ASP A 64 9.01 33.50 -4.42
N ARG A 65 9.44 34.76 -4.33
CA ARG A 65 10.86 35.13 -4.49
C ARG A 65 11.72 34.55 -3.38
N MET A 66 11.27 34.61 -2.12
CA MET A 66 12.02 34.04 -0.99
C MET A 66 12.20 32.52 -1.10
N LEU A 67 11.18 31.79 -1.57
CA LEU A 67 11.27 30.34 -1.76
C LEU A 67 12.22 29.93 -2.89
N GLN A 68 12.37 30.79 -3.90
CA GLN A 68 13.13 30.51 -5.12
C GLN A 68 14.49 31.20 -5.18
N ILE A 69 14.85 32.01 -4.18
CA ILE A 69 16.11 32.76 -4.16
C ILE A 69 17.31 31.82 -4.31
N GLU A 70 18.20 32.11 -5.25
CA GLU A 70 19.44 31.36 -5.46
C GLU A 70 20.57 31.90 -4.57
N GLU A 71 21.62 31.12 -4.34
CA GLU A 71 22.70 31.51 -3.40
C GLU A 71 23.47 32.76 -3.85
N ASP A 72 23.68 32.91 -5.16
CA ASP A 72 24.36 34.02 -5.82
C ASP A 72 23.50 35.29 -5.90
N ALA A 73 22.18 35.15 -5.82
CA ALA A 73 21.23 36.26 -5.83
C ALA A 73 21.15 37.00 -4.48
N VAL A 74 21.74 36.45 -3.41
CA VAL A 74 21.75 37.09 -2.10
C VAL A 74 22.88 38.13 -2.04
N PRO A 75 22.60 39.39 -1.71
CA PRO A 75 23.65 40.41 -1.54
C PRO A 75 24.67 39.98 -0.49
N LYS A 76 25.97 40.12 -0.80
CA LYS A 76 27.07 39.68 0.08
C LYS A 76 27.08 40.38 1.44
N ASP A 77 26.45 41.55 1.53
CA ASP A 77 26.31 42.41 2.69
C ASP A 77 24.99 42.20 3.46
N ALA A 78 24.10 41.30 3.00
CA ALA A 78 22.81 41.05 3.64
C ALA A 78 22.89 40.38 5.02
N GLY A 79 24.03 39.73 5.35
CA GLY A 79 24.23 39.07 6.64
C GLY A 79 23.40 37.79 6.87
N VAL A 80 22.63 37.35 5.86
CA VAL A 80 21.84 36.12 5.85
C VAL A 80 22.08 35.38 4.55
N ASP A 81 21.97 34.05 4.56
CA ASP A 81 22.11 33.21 3.37
C ASP A 81 20.75 32.85 2.74
N ALA A 82 20.79 32.33 1.52
CA ALA A 82 19.58 31.87 0.81
C ALA A 82 18.83 30.78 1.59
N ALA A 83 19.56 29.92 2.32
CA ALA A 83 18.97 28.84 3.10
C ALA A 83 18.10 29.36 4.24
N THR A 84 18.54 30.41 4.94
CA THR A 84 17.83 31.11 6.01
C THR A 84 16.60 31.83 5.46
N ILE A 85 16.73 32.54 4.34
CA ILE A 85 15.59 33.22 3.69
C ILE A 85 14.49 32.22 3.31
N ARG A 86 14.86 31.07 2.72
CA ARG A 86 13.92 29.99 2.41
C ARG A 86 13.28 29.41 3.68
N SER A 87 14.05 29.27 4.76
CA SER A 87 13.52 28.78 6.05
C SER A 87 12.45 29.71 6.61
N ILE A 88 12.70 31.03 6.60
CA ILE A 88 11.71 32.03 7.03
C ILE A 88 10.42 31.88 6.21
N ALA A 89 10.52 31.77 4.88
CA ALA A 89 9.35 31.57 4.03
C ALA A 89 8.56 30.29 4.38
N ILE A 90 9.25 29.18 4.68
CA ILE A 90 8.63 27.93 5.11
C ILE A 90 7.96 28.07 6.48
N ASP A 91 8.55 28.82 7.43
CA ASP A 91 7.98 29.05 8.75
C ASP A 91 6.67 29.83 8.68
N ILE A 92 6.61 30.84 7.80
CA ILE A 92 5.40 31.61 7.52
C ILE A 92 4.30 30.69 6.95
N LEU A 93 4.64 29.88 5.94
CA LEU A 93 3.69 28.92 5.36
C LEU A 93 3.25 27.87 6.38
N THR A 94 4.13 27.45 7.27
CA THR A 94 3.82 26.51 8.35
C THR A 94 2.78 27.11 9.30
N CYS A 95 2.91 28.40 9.63
CA CYS A 95 1.91 29.13 10.40
C CYS A 95 0.55 29.16 9.68
N PHE A 96 0.52 29.53 8.40
CA PHE A 96 -0.73 29.55 7.60
C PHE A 96 -1.37 28.17 7.47
N SER A 97 -0.57 27.12 7.38
CA SER A 97 -1.07 25.74 7.26
C SER A 97 -1.80 25.23 8.50
N SER A 98 -1.72 25.95 9.64
CA SER A 98 -2.45 25.60 10.86
C SER A 98 -3.96 25.74 10.71
N GLN A 99 -4.43 26.48 9.69
CA GLN A 99 -5.85 26.68 9.41
C GLN A 99 -6.26 26.01 8.11
N GLY A 100 -7.25 25.12 8.20
CA GLY A 100 -7.79 24.40 7.04
C GLY A 100 -8.31 25.30 5.94
N ASP A 101 -9.03 26.38 6.30
CA ASP A 101 -9.65 27.29 5.32
C ASP A 101 -8.61 28.01 4.45
N LEU A 102 -7.44 28.32 5.02
CA LEU A 102 -6.35 28.98 4.29
C LEU A 102 -5.66 28.03 3.30
N LEU A 103 -5.61 26.74 3.59
CA LEU A 103 -5.01 25.76 2.69
C LEU A 103 -5.75 25.68 1.36
N ILE A 104 -7.08 25.80 1.38
CA ILE A 104 -7.95 25.66 0.19
C ILE A 104 -7.78 26.85 -0.76
N ARG A 105 -7.34 28.00 -0.24
CA ARG A 105 -7.15 29.23 -1.01
C ARG A 105 -6.03 29.08 -2.05
N LYS A 106 -6.24 29.69 -3.21
CA LYS A 106 -5.31 29.63 -4.36
C LYS A 106 -3.91 30.10 -3.94
N GLU A 107 -3.86 31.11 -3.09
CA GLU A 107 -2.64 31.73 -2.61
C GLU A 107 -1.76 30.78 -1.78
N PHE A 108 -2.33 29.73 -1.16
CA PHE A 108 -1.52 28.69 -0.54
C PHE A 108 -1.23 27.56 -1.54
N LYS A 109 -2.26 27.12 -2.26
CA LYS A 109 -2.19 25.99 -3.20
C LYS A 109 -1.12 26.17 -4.28
N ASP A 110 -0.98 27.36 -4.83
CA ASP A 110 -0.02 27.66 -5.92
C ASP A 110 1.46 27.49 -5.49
N ARG A 111 1.72 27.41 -4.17
CA ARG A 111 3.08 27.34 -3.60
C ARG A 111 3.52 25.91 -3.32
N VAL A 112 2.59 24.95 -3.35
CA VAL A 112 2.88 23.51 -3.20
C VAL A 112 4.03 23.04 -4.12
N PRO A 113 4.04 23.36 -5.43
CA PRO A 113 5.16 22.98 -6.28
C PRO A 113 6.50 23.60 -5.86
N ALA A 114 6.53 24.85 -5.37
CA ALA A 114 7.77 25.47 -4.89
C ALA A 114 8.27 24.80 -3.60
N MET A 115 7.37 24.52 -2.66
CA MET A 115 7.69 23.79 -1.42
C MET A 115 8.30 22.41 -1.72
N LEU A 116 7.72 21.65 -2.64
CA LEU A 116 8.22 20.32 -3.00
C LEU A 116 9.63 20.33 -3.59
N ARG A 117 10.01 21.38 -4.33
CA ARG A 117 11.38 21.52 -4.88
C ARG A 117 12.43 21.74 -3.79
N LEU A 118 12.02 22.17 -2.60
CA LEU A 118 12.92 22.41 -1.47
C LEU A 118 13.16 21.17 -0.61
N LEU A 119 12.46 20.05 -0.88
CA LEU A 119 12.73 18.79 -0.20
C LEU A 119 14.14 18.32 -0.55
N SER A 120 14.94 18.02 0.49
CA SER A 120 16.32 17.56 0.30
C SER A 120 16.69 16.44 1.26
N ALA A 121 17.30 15.39 0.71
CA ALA A 121 17.82 14.26 1.49
C ALA A 121 18.99 14.62 2.40
N SER A 122 19.63 15.78 2.17
CA SER A 122 20.76 16.30 2.97
C SER A 122 20.34 17.46 3.88
N ASP A 123 19.04 17.65 4.10
CA ASP A 123 18.55 18.77 4.90
C ASP A 123 18.94 18.65 6.38
N THR A 124 19.58 19.71 6.89
CA THR A 124 20.02 19.89 8.28
C THR A 124 19.19 20.93 9.04
N THR A 125 18.24 21.60 8.37
CA THR A 125 17.55 22.80 8.84
C THR A 125 16.07 22.59 9.16
N ASP A 126 15.62 21.33 9.24
CA ASP A 126 14.22 20.91 9.50
C ASP A 126 13.19 21.40 8.46
N LYS A 127 13.63 22.05 7.36
CA LYS A 127 12.76 22.56 6.29
C LYS A 127 11.91 21.46 5.67
N SER A 128 12.51 20.31 5.37
CA SER A 128 11.85 19.17 4.75
C SER A 128 10.78 18.59 5.67
N SER A 129 11.05 18.48 6.98
CA SER A 129 10.06 18.03 7.97
C SER A 129 8.88 18.99 8.06
N LYS A 130 9.12 20.31 8.09
CA LYS A 130 8.05 21.33 8.06
C LYS A 130 7.21 21.23 6.77
N ILE A 131 7.86 21.11 5.61
CA ILE A 131 7.18 20.95 4.32
C ILE A 131 6.31 19.68 4.33
N LEU A 132 6.85 18.55 4.74
CA LEU A 132 6.12 17.29 4.77
C LEU A 132 4.92 17.34 5.73
N LYS A 133 5.07 17.96 6.91
CA LYS A 133 3.95 18.21 7.84
C LYS A 133 2.86 19.09 7.23
N MET A 134 3.22 20.11 6.45
CA MET A 134 2.24 20.88 5.68
C MET A 134 1.53 20.02 4.63
N LEU A 135 2.25 19.15 3.91
CA LEU A 135 1.65 18.23 2.94
C LEU A 135 0.73 17.19 3.62
N ILE A 136 1.08 16.73 4.81
CA ILE A 136 0.22 15.88 5.65
C ILE A 136 -1.08 16.62 5.95
N ARG A 137 -1.01 17.88 6.38
CA ARG A 137 -2.21 18.72 6.60
C ARG A 137 -3.01 18.90 5.31
N ILE A 138 -2.37 19.20 4.17
CA ILE A 138 -3.08 19.26 2.87
C ILE A 138 -3.83 17.96 2.59
N SER A 139 -3.20 16.81 2.85
CA SER A 139 -3.80 15.49 2.65
C SER A 139 -4.93 15.13 3.64
N THR A 140 -5.21 15.95 4.66
CA THR A 140 -6.35 15.77 5.57
C THR A 140 -7.60 16.54 5.15
N TYR A 141 -7.48 17.54 4.26
CA TYR A 141 -8.60 18.37 3.82
C TYR A 141 -9.09 17.98 2.43
N PRO A 142 -10.27 17.34 2.28
CA PRO A 142 -10.75 16.79 1.01
C PRO A 142 -10.78 17.80 -0.16
N GLN A 143 -11.04 19.07 0.13
CA GLN A 143 -11.17 20.14 -0.86
C GLN A 143 -9.85 20.46 -1.58
N ILE A 144 -8.70 20.18 -0.95
CA ILE A 144 -7.37 20.40 -1.54
C ILE A 144 -6.55 19.11 -1.70
N ALA A 145 -6.86 18.05 -0.95
CA ALA A 145 -6.08 16.81 -0.91
C ALA A 145 -5.74 16.23 -2.30
N MET A 146 -6.66 16.32 -3.27
CA MET A 146 -6.45 15.85 -4.63
C MET A 146 -5.34 16.59 -5.39
N VAL A 147 -4.87 17.75 -4.92
CA VAL A 147 -3.68 18.42 -5.49
C VAL A 147 -2.44 17.53 -5.39
N LEU A 148 -2.39 16.67 -4.37
CA LEU A 148 -1.28 15.75 -4.15
C LEU A 148 -1.30 14.57 -5.12
N THR A 149 -2.37 14.31 -5.87
CA THR A 149 -2.33 13.27 -6.91
C THR A 149 -1.61 13.74 -8.18
N ASN A 150 -1.06 14.96 -8.20
CA ASN A 150 -0.21 15.40 -9.30
C ASN A 150 1.02 14.47 -9.43
N PRO A 151 1.24 13.85 -10.60
CA PRO A 151 2.30 12.85 -10.74
C PRO A 151 3.70 13.39 -10.46
N ARG A 152 3.97 14.67 -10.79
CA ARG A 152 5.28 15.28 -10.52
C ARG A 152 5.52 15.45 -9.03
N TYR A 153 4.49 15.85 -8.28
CA TYR A 153 4.60 16.05 -6.84
C TYR A 153 4.89 14.72 -6.14
N GLN A 154 4.20 13.68 -6.56
CA GLN A 154 4.35 12.34 -6.00
C GLN A 154 5.67 11.71 -6.41
N SER A 155 6.15 11.96 -7.62
CA SER A 155 7.48 11.53 -8.02
C SER A 155 8.59 12.17 -7.17
N THR A 156 8.45 13.45 -6.82
CA THR A 156 9.36 14.12 -5.87
C THR A 156 9.29 13.50 -4.47
N ILE A 157 8.09 13.25 -3.95
CA ILE A 157 7.90 12.62 -2.63
C ILE A 157 8.49 11.20 -2.61
N VAL A 158 8.21 10.37 -3.62
CA VAL A 158 8.78 9.03 -3.74
C VAL A 158 10.29 9.11 -3.87
N SER A 159 10.84 10.02 -4.68
CA SER A 159 12.29 10.21 -4.79
C SER A 159 12.91 10.58 -3.44
N PHE A 160 12.24 11.43 -2.65
CA PHE A 160 12.67 11.79 -1.32
C PHE A 160 12.70 10.57 -0.39
N ILE A 161 11.63 9.76 -0.35
CA ILE A 161 11.58 8.49 0.40
C ILE A 161 12.77 7.60 0.01
N LEU A 162 12.97 7.39 -1.30
CA LEU A 162 14.04 6.52 -1.79
C LEU A 162 15.44 7.02 -1.41
N SER A 163 15.64 8.33 -1.35
CA SER A 163 16.92 8.94 -0.98
C SER A 163 17.19 8.99 0.53
N THR A 164 16.19 8.72 1.37
CA THR A 164 16.28 8.89 2.84
C THR A 164 16.16 7.59 3.63
N PHE A 165 16.17 6.42 2.97
CA PHE A 165 16.08 5.11 3.62
C PHE A 165 17.06 4.88 4.76
N ASP A 166 18.30 5.34 4.60
CA ASP A 166 19.34 5.09 5.60
C ASP A 166 19.19 5.99 6.83
N ARG A 167 18.48 7.12 6.72
CA ARG A 167 18.27 8.07 7.81
C ARG A 167 17.16 7.61 8.77
N LYS A 168 16.06 7.10 8.22
CA LYS A 168 14.84 6.69 8.97
C LYS A 168 14.37 7.71 10.00
N ASP A 169 14.59 8.99 9.72
CA ASP A 169 14.17 10.08 10.59
C ASP A 169 12.67 10.36 10.42
N GLU A 170 12.15 11.29 11.22
CA GLU A 170 10.73 11.66 11.15
C GLU A 170 10.33 12.22 9.78
N SER A 171 11.25 12.89 9.06
CA SER A 171 10.99 13.35 7.69
C SER A 171 10.78 12.18 6.73
N HIS A 172 11.56 11.11 6.84
CA HIS A 172 11.35 9.90 6.04
C HIS A 172 9.95 9.32 6.28
N LYS A 173 9.54 9.19 7.55
CA LYS A 173 8.22 8.68 7.94
C LYS A 173 7.08 9.59 7.46
N ASP A 174 7.25 10.90 7.60
CA ASP A 174 6.27 11.89 7.15
C ASP A 174 6.07 11.81 5.63
N ALA A 175 7.14 11.61 4.85
CA ALA A 175 7.05 11.43 3.41
C ALA A 175 6.31 10.15 3.01
N ILE A 176 6.57 9.02 3.70
CA ILE A 176 5.80 7.78 3.55
C ILE A 176 4.32 8.04 3.82
N MET A 177 4.00 8.75 4.92
CA MET A 177 2.63 9.06 5.28
C MET A 177 1.93 9.94 4.24
N VAL A 178 2.59 10.96 3.67
CA VAL A 178 2.03 11.76 2.57
C VAL A 178 1.69 10.88 1.36
N CYS A 179 2.59 9.98 0.99
CA CYS A 179 2.39 9.04 -0.12
C CYS A 179 1.16 8.16 0.15
N GLN A 180 1.12 7.44 1.27
CA GLN A 180 0.00 6.57 1.66
C GLN A 180 -1.34 7.30 1.73
N ARG A 181 -1.36 8.50 2.35
CA ARG A 181 -2.57 9.33 2.44
C ARG A 181 -3.06 9.77 1.07
N THR A 182 -2.18 9.94 0.08
CA THR A 182 -2.59 10.26 -1.28
C THR A 182 -3.40 9.10 -1.90
N PHE A 183 -2.98 7.85 -1.69
CA PHE A 183 -3.76 6.68 -2.12
C PHE A 183 -5.10 6.57 -1.40
N LEU A 184 -5.13 6.83 -0.08
CA LEU A 184 -6.39 6.90 0.68
C LEU A 184 -7.33 8.00 0.16
N ASN A 185 -6.80 9.17 -0.19
CA ASN A 185 -7.61 10.25 -0.76
C ASN A 185 -8.18 9.88 -2.14
N ILE A 186 -7.46 9.11 -2.94
CA ILE A 186 -8.00 8.53 -4.19
C ILE A 186 -9.16 7.59 -3.88
N GLN A 187 -9.01 6.72 -2.87
CA GLN A 187 -10.07 5.81 -2.45
C GLN A 187 -11.35 6.56 -2.06
N GLU A 188 -11.23 7.55 -1.17
CA GLU A 188 -12.37 8.32 -0.67
C GLU A 188 -12.97 9.21 -1.77
N GLY A 189 -12.14 9.86 -2.58
CA GLY A 189 -12.60 10.65 -3.72
C GLY A 189 -13.35 9.80 -4.75
N TYR A 190 -12.88 8.57 -5.00
CA TYR A 190 -13.50 7.68 -5.98
C TYR A 190 -14.89 7.22 -5.55
N LYS A 191 -15.12 7.02 -4.24
CA LYS A 191 -16.46 6.76 -3.69
C LYS A 191 -17.44 7.91 -3.94
N GLN A 192 -16.94 9.15 -4.01
CA GLN A 192 -17.75 10.34 -4.20
C GLN A 192 -17.99 10.66 -5.69
N ASN A 193 -16.94 10.61 -6.51
CA ASN A 193 -17.00 10.90 -7.94
C ASN A 193 -15.91 10.14 -8.71
N ALA A 194 -16.24 8.93 -9.14
CA ALA A 194 -15.33 8.03 -9.83
C ALA A 194 -14.72 8.64 -11.11
N ASP A 195 -15.54 9.24 -11.98
CA ASP A 195 -15.08 9.76 -13.27
C ASP A 195 -14.15 10.95 -13.13
N ALA A 196 -14.44 11.88 -12.21
CA ALA A 196 -13.56 13.01 -11.93
C ALA A 196 -12.21 12.54 -11.37
N VAL A 197 -12.21 11.57 -10.45
CA VAL A 197 -10.96 11.02 -9.89
C VAL A 197 -10.13 10.35 -10.98
N LEU A 198 -10.72 9.48 -11.79
CA LEU A 198 -10.03 8.81 -12.90
C LEU A 198 -9.40 9.81 -13.88
N GLN A 199 -10.08 10.92 -14.17
CA GLN A 199 -9.54 11.97 -15.02
C GLN A 199 -8.34 12.67 -14.38
N ILE A 200 -8.43 13.00 -13.08
CA ILE A 200 -7.38 13.72 -12.35
C ILE A 200 -6.15 12.84 -12.10
N THR A 201 -6.35 11.54 -11.86
CA THR A 201 -5.29 10.58 -11.50
C THR A 201 -4.78 9.77 -12.70
N LYS A 202 -5.17 10.15 -13.92
CA LYS A 202 -4.84 9.49 -15.18
C LYS A 202 -3.36 9.10 -15.30
N GLU A 203 -2.45 10.02 -14.97
CA GLU A 203 -1.00 9.80 -15.04
C GLU A 203 -0.36 9.46 -13.69
N PHE A 204 -1.13 9.53 -12.59
CA PHE A 204 -0.60 9.34 -11.23
C PHE A 204 -0.14 7.90 -11.04
N LEU A 205 -1.03 6.93 -11.29
CA LEU A 205 -0.76 5.54 -10.96
C LEU A 205 0.41 4.95 -11.78
N PRO A 206 0.51 5.17 -13.12
CA PRO A 206 1.64 4.65 -13.90
C PRO A 206 2.98 5.17 -13.39
N ILE A 207 3.08 6.46 -13.09
CA ILE A 207 4.34 7.11 -12.68
C ILE A 207 4.76 6.60 -11.30
N VAL A 208 3.86 6.66 -10.32
CA VAL A 208 4.17 6.28 -8.94
C VAL A 208 4.47 4.78 -8.83
N MET A 209 3.66 3.93 -9.47
CA MET A 209 3.86 2.48 -9.42
C MET A 209 5.12 2.05 -10.17
N ASN A 210 5.47 2.67 -11.30
CA ASN A 210 6.76 2.39 -11.96
C ASN A 210 7.94 2.79 -11.08
N GLN A 211 7.89 3.95 -10.43
CA GLN A 211 8.99 4.41 -9.59
C GLN A 211 9.19 3.50 -8.38
N LEU A 212 8.12 3.17 -7.66
CA LEU A 212 8.17 2.27 -6.49
C LEU A 212 8.57 0.84 -6.87
N SER A 213 7.99 0.27 -7.94
CA SER A 213 8.31 -1.10 -8.37
C SER A 213 9.75 -1.22 -8.92
N THR A 214 10.23 -0.22 -9.67
CA THR A 214 11.61 -0.19 -10.16
C THR A 214 12.58 -0.12 -8.99
N ALA A 215 12.29 0.71 -7.99
CA ALA A 215 13.07 0.76 -6.77
C ALA A 215 13.05 -0.59 -6.04
N PHE A 216 11.87 -1.19 -5.84
CA PHE A 216 11.73 -2.49 -5.19
C PHE A 216 12.56 -3.60 -5.84
N CYS A 217 12.62 -3.59 -7.18
CA CYS A 217 13.44 -4.54 -7.95
C CYS A 217 14.95 -4.33 -7.77
N ARG A 218 15.40 -3.08 -7.54
CA ARG A 218 16.83 -2.68 -7.57
C ARG A 218 17.46 -2.39 -6.21
N LEU A 219 16.65 -2.14 -5.18
CA LEU A 219 17.13 -1.78 -3.85
C LEU A 219 17.89 -2.92 -3.18
N LYS A 220 18.77 -2.56 -2.24
CA LYS A 220 19.44 -3.50 -1.36
C LYS A 220 18.42 -4.22 -0.48
N GLU A 221 18.71 -5.46 -0.08
CA GLU A 221 17.82 -6.30 0.73
C GLU A 221 17.34 -5.60 2.01
N THR A 222 18.19 -4.78 2.63
CA THR A 222 17.90 -4.00 3.85
C THR A 222 16.76 -2.98 3.71
N HIS A 223 16.50 -2.50 2.50
CA HIS A 223 15.45 -1.49 2.23
C HIS A 223 14.19 -2.10 1.61
N LYS A 224 14.25 -3.35 1.17
CA LYS A 224 13.13 -4.00 0.47
C LYS A 224 11.90 -4.19 1.35
N ALA A 225 12.07 -4.47 2.65
CA ALA A 225 10.94 -4.64 3.56
C ALA A 225 10.10 -3.36 3.67
N GLU A 226 10.73 -2.20 3.77
CA GLU A 226 10.04 -0.91 3.89
C GLU A 226 9.28 -0.53 2.62
N ILE A 227 9.89 -0.73 1.45
CA ILE A 227 9.18 -0.54 0.17
C ILE A 227 8.07 -1.58 -0.03
N LEU A 228 8.27 -2.82 0.41
CA LEU A 228 7.25 -3.86 0.35
C LEU A 228 6.00 -3.44 1.15
N HIS A 229 6.19 -2.93 2.38
CA HIS A 229 5.09 -2.41 3.19
C HIS A 229 4.40 -1.22 2.50
N LEU A 230 5.17 -0.24 2.02
CA LEU A 230 4.62 0.92 1.31
C LEU A 230 3.79 0.50 0.09
N LEU A 231 4.31 -0.41 -0.73
CA LEU A 231 3.59 -0.95 -1.89
C LEU A 231 2.30 -1.67 -1.49
N SER A 232 2.36 -2.48 -0.43
CA SER A 232 1.20 -3.22 0.09
C SER A 232 0.08 -2.28 0.50
N ASP A 233 0.42 -1.23 1.24
CA ASP A 233 -0.56 -0.25 1.72
C ASP A 233 -1.12 0.58 0.56
N CYS A 234 -0.26 1.07 -0.35
CA CYS A 234 -0.69 1.82 -1.52
C CYS A 234 -1.68 1.04 -2.39
N VAL A 235 -1.39 -0.24 -2.69
CA VAL A 235 -2.28 -1.07 -3.51
C VAL A 235 -3.56 -1.42 -2.76
N ALA A 236 -3.49 -1.67 -1.44
CA ALA A 236 -4.66 -1.99 -0.62
C ALA A 236 -5.71 -0.87 -0.64
N TYR A 237 -5.28 0.39 -0.62
CA TYR A 237 -6.18 1.56 -0.68
C TYR A 237 -6.84 1.76 -2.05
N LEU A 238 -6.29 1.19 -3.15
CA LEU A 238 -6.90 1.38 -4.47
C LEU A 238 -8.23 0.64 -4.60
N PRO A 239 -9.33 1.31 -5.00
CA PRO A 239 -10.58 0.63 -5.33
C PRO A 239 -10.39 -0.38 -6.46
N GLU A 240 -11.07 -1.53 -6.38
CA GLU A 240 -10.95 -2.60 -7.38
C GLU A 240 -11.34 -2.13 -8.79
N THR A 241 -12.47 -1.42 -8.92
CA THR A 241 -12.92 -0.90 -10.22
C THR A 241 -12.01 0.19 -10.78
N TYR A 242 -11.33 0.94 -9.90
CA TYR A 242 -10.36 1.96 -10.29
C TYR A 242 -9.14 1.30 -10.96
N ILE A 243 -8.55 0.28 -10.31
CA ILE A 243 -7.38 -0.40 -10.87
C ILE A 243 -7.74 -1.21 -12.12
N GLN A 244 -8.91 -1.86 -12.17
CA GLN A 244 -9.37 -2.58 -13.36
C GLN A 244 -9.51 -1.65 -14.58
N ARG A 245 -10.09 -0.46 -14.40
CA ARG A 245 -10.19 0.54 -15.47
C ARG A 245 -8.80 1.05 -15.88
N HIS A 246 -7.93 1.29 -14.92
CA HIS A 246 -6.57 1.70 -15.21
C HIS A 246 -5.76 0.64 -15.99
N VAL A 247 -5.85 -0.64 -15.59
CA VAL A 247 -5.19 -1.76 -16.29
C VAL A 247 -5.63 -1.83 -17.75
N LYS A 248 -6.91 -1.57 -18.01
CA LYS A 248 -7.48 -1.50 -19.36
C LYS A 248 -6.97 -0.30 -20.16
N ASP A 249 -6.86 0.87 -19.53
CA ASP A 249 -6.47 2.11 -20.19
C ASP A 249 -4.94 2.23 -20.40
N TYR A 250 -4.14 1.56 -19.55
CA TYR A 250 -2.66 1.61 -19.52
C TYR A 250 -1.99 0.24 -19.47
N PRO A 251 -2.20 -0.64 -20.48
CA PRO A 251 -1.74 -2.02 -20.43
C PRO A 251 -0.20 -2.13 -20.45
N SER A 252 0.50 -1.27 -21.19
CA SER A 252 1.97 -1.27 -21.30
C SER A 252 2.65 -0.91 -19.98
N GLU A 253 2.20 0.17 -19.36
CA GLU A 253 2.73 0.69 -18.10
C GLU A 253 2.40 -0.27 -16.97
N THR A 254 1.17 -0.83 -16.99
CA THR A 254 0.76 -1.89 -16.06
C THR A 254 1.67 -3.10 -16.15
N LYS A 255 1.96 -3.57 -17.37
CA LYS A 255 2.89 -4.68 -17.58
C LYS A 255 4.29 -4.37 -17.02
N ALA A 256 4.78 -3.14 -17.20
CA ALA A 256 6.10 -2.74 -16.74
C ALA A 256 6.25 -2.79 -15.21
N TRP A 257 5.37 -2.10 -14.47
CA TRP A 257 5.49 -2.07 -13.01
C TRP A 257 5.17 -3.42 -12.36
N THR A 258 4.19 -4.17 -12.90
CA THR A 258 3.87 -5.51 -12.39
C THR A 258 5.02 -6.50 -12.58
N LYS A 259 5.74 -6.43 -13.71
CA LYS A 259 6.96 -7.22 -13.93
C LYS A 259 8.05 -6.91 -12.90
N ASN A 260 8.28 -5.62 -12.63
CA ASN A 260 9.24 -5.19 -11.61
C ASN A 260 8.86 -5.69 -10.21
N LEU A 261 7.56 -5.70 -9.87
CA LEU A 261 7.06 -6.28 -8.63
C LEU A 261 7.34 -7.79 -8.54
N LYS A 262 7.01 -8.56 -9.58
CA LYS A 262 7.34 -9.99 -9.64
C LYS A 262 8.83 -10.23 -9.43
N SER A 263 9.67 -9.40 -10.06
CA SER A 263 11.12 -9.53 -9.99
C SER A 263 11.65 -9.22 -8.58
N GLY A 264 11.13 -8.18 -7.92
CA GLY A 264 11.45 -7.88 -6.52
C GLY A 264 10.96 -8.95 -5.55
N LEU A 265 9.75 -9.49 -5.76
CA LEU A 265 9.18 -10.58 -4.95
C LEU A 265 9.96 -11.89 -5.13
N ILE A 266 10.38 -12.24 -6.34
CA ILE A 266 11.26 -13.40 -6.57
C ILE A 266 12.53 -13.26 -5.72
N GLN A 267 13.16 -12.09 -5.71
CA GLN A 267 14.38 -11.88 -4.94
C GLN A 267 14.16 -12.09 -3.44
N LEU A 268 13.06 -11.58 -2.87
CA LEU A 268 12.75 -11.78 -1.45
C LEU A 268 12.37 -13.22 -1.13
N LEU A 269 11.47 -13.81 -1.92
CA LEU A 269 10.96 -15.16 -1.68
C LEU A 269 12.01 -16.24 -1.93
N SER A 270 13.04 -15.97 -2.73
CA SER A 270 14.14 -16.90 -2.98
C SER A 270 15.22 -16.87 -1.90
N THR A 271 15.24 -15.87 -1.01
CA THR A 271 16.21 -15.78 0.08
C THR A 271 15.55 -16.06 1.42
N ARG A 272 16.38 -16.37 2.43
CA ARG A 272 15.89 -16.63 3.79
C ARG A 272 15.44 -15.31 4.43
N GLN A 273 14.14 -15.05 4.43
CA GLN A 273 13.56 -13.86 5.03
C GLN A 273 13.17 -14.06 6.50
N ALA A 274 13.07 -12.95 7.23
CA ALA A 274 12.36 -12.93 8.50
C ALA A 274 10.86 -13.24 8.27
N PRO A 275 10.18 -13.91 9.21
CA PRO A 275 8.76 -14.28 9.06
C PRO A 275 7.86 -13.10 8.68
N ALA A 276 8.04 -11.93 9.32
CA ALA A 276 7.25 -10.74 9.03
C ALA A 276 7.36 -10.31 7.55
N THR A 277 8.58 -10.16 7.02
CA THR A 277 8.79 -9.80 5.61
C THR A 277 8.17 -10.80 4.64
N ARG A 278 8.18 -12.09 4.98
CA ARG A 278 7.55 -13.14 4.18
C ARG A 278 6.02 -13.01 4.21
N ASP A 279 5.45 -12.74 5.38
CA ASP A 279 4.01 -12.51 5.54
C ASP A 279 3.56 -11.28 4.72
N ASP A 280 4.36 -10.21 4.71
CA ASP A 280 4.10 -9.03 3.86
C ASP A 280 4.18 -9.34 2.37
N CYS A 281 5.04 -10.28 1.94
CA CYS A 281 5.08 -10.73 0.56
C CYS A 281 3.75 -11.40 0.19
N PHE A 282 3.24 -12.30 1.04
CA PHE A 282 1.95 -12.96 0.81
C PHE A 282 0.79 -11.96 0.83
N LYS A 283 0.80 -10.99 1.75
CA LYS A 283 -0.17 -9.89 1.78
C LYS A 283 -0.18 -9.11 0.46
N LEU A 284 0.99 -8.69 -0.03
CA LEU A 284 1.07 -7.96 -1.30
C LEU A 284 0.57 -8.82 -2.48
N ILE A 285 0.97 -10.10 -2.53
CA ILE A 285 0.55 -11.03 -3.59
C ILE A 285 -0.98 -11.21 -3.57
N GLY A 286 -1.57 -11.47 -2.41
CA GLY A 286 -3.01 -11.64 -2.26
C GLY A 286 -3.77 -10.36 -2.67
N VAL A 287 -3.34 -9.20 -2.18
CA VAL A 287 -3.94 -7.92 -2.59
C VAL A 287 -3.81 -7.70 -4.11
N LEU A 288 -2.66 -8.01 -4.72
CA LEU A 288 -2.50 -7.89 -6.17
C LEU A 288 -3.37 -8.89 -6.96
N LEU A 289 -3.59 -10.11 -6.45
CA LEU A 289 -4.52 -11.07 -7.03
C LEU A 289 -5.95 -10.54 -7.02
N GLN A 290 -6.42 -9.97 -5.90
CA GLN A 290 -7.74 -9.35 -5.81
C GLN A 290 -7.91 -8.18 -6.79
N ARG A 291 -6.83 -7.46 -7.07
CA ARG A 291 -6.85 -6.22 -7.85
C ARG A 291 -6.61 -6.41 -9.34
N LEU A 292 -5.76 -7.37 -9.71
CA LEU A 292 -5.32 -7.63 -11.10
C LEU A 292 -5.89 -8.94 -11.67
N GLY A 293 -6.43 -9.81 -10.80
CA GLY A 293 -7.01 -11.09 -11.15
C GLY A 293 -6.00 -12.23 -11.35
N PRO A 294 -6.50 -13.47 -11.54
CA PRO A 294 -5.70 -14.69 -11.70
C PRO A 294 -4.67 -14.63 -12.84
N SER A 295 -4.98 -13.92 -13.92
CA SER A 295 -4.10 -13.76 -15.08
C SER A 295 -2.80 -13.02 -14.75
N TRP A 296 -2.74 -12.30 -13.63
CA TRP A 296 -1.48 -11.71 -13.18
C TRP A 296 -0.50 -12.76 -12.67
N LEU A 297 -0.95 -13.74 -11.88
CA LEU A 297 -0.10 -14.84 -11.40
C LEU A 297 0.18 -15.85 -12.52
N PHE A 298 -0.87 -16.22 -13.27
CA PHE A 298 -0.78 -17.17 -14.38
C PHE A 298 -1.18 -16.52 -15.72
N PRO A 299 -0.28 -15.71 -16.32
CA PRO A 299 -0.56 -15.08 -17.60
C PRO A 299 -0.66 -16.09 -18.74
N ALA A 300 -1.48 -15.78 -19.74
CA ALA A 300 -1.55 -16.55 -20.98
C ALA A 300 -0.19 -16.47 -21.73
N PRO A 301 0.25 -17.56 -22.39
CA PRO A 301 1.50 -17.53 -23.14
C PRO A 301 1.42 -16.51 -24.27
N PRO A 302 2.55 -15.87 -24.63
CA PRO A 302 2.59 -14.97 -25.77
C PRO A 302 2.19 -15.74 -27.04
N SER A 303 1.12 -15.29 -27.72
CA SER A 303 0.69 -15.88 -28.98
C SER A 303 1.87 -16.00 -29.96
N LYS A 304 2.06 -17.17 -30.58
CA LYS A 304 3.18 -17.53 -31.47
C LYS A 304 3.25 -16.73 -32.80
N LYS A 305 2.80 -15.47 -32.84
CA LYS A 305 2.88 -14.57 -34.01
C LYS A 305 4.02 -13.53 -33.92
N SER A 306 4.97 -13.70 -33.01
CA SER A 306 6.22 -12.93 -33.00
C SER A 306 7.35 -13.76 -33.59
N THR A 307 7.70 -13.46 -34.84
CA THR A 307 8.83 -14.06 -35.56
C THR A 307 10.14 -13.68 -34.86
N ILE A 308 10.66 -14.55 -34.00
CA ILE A 308 11.98 -14.37 -33.38
C ILE A 308 13.04 -14.51 -34.48
N LYS A 309 13.68 -13.39 -34.85
CA LYS A 309 14.95 -13.41 -35.60
C LYS A 309 16.02 -14.04 -34.70
N LYS A 310 16.62 -15.15 -35.14
CA LYS A 310 17.80 -15.75 -34.48
C LYS A 310 18.91 -14.69 -34.32
N PRO A 311 19.54 -14.56 -33.12
CA PRO A 311 20.70 -13.71 -32.96
C PRO A 311 21.91 -14.30 -33.70
N SER A 312 22.71 -13.44 -34.31
CA SER A 312 23.93 -13.80 -35.04
C SER A 312 25.09 -14.10 -34.07
N PRO A 313 26.12 -14.87 -34.49
CA PRO A 313 27.15 -15.42 -33.61
C PRO A 313 28.15 -14.40 -33.02
N ALA A 314 27.96 -13.10 -33.23
CA ALA A 314 28.96 -12.07 -32.90
C ALA A 314 28.77 -11.39 -31.52
N SER A 315 27.75 -11.74 -30.72
CA SER A 315 27.47 -11.08 -29.42
C SER A 315 27.84 -11.88 -28.17
N LEU A 316 28.65 -12.93 -28.32
CA LEU A 316 29.08 -13.81 -27.22
C LEU A 316 29.97 -13.13 -26.16
N ALA A 317 30.53 -11.93 -26.44
CA ALA A 317 31.36 -11.19 -25.49
C ALA A 317 30.56 -10.22 -24.58
N ASP A 318 29.38 -9.75 -25.02
CA ASP A 318 28.49 -8.90 -24.20
C ASP A 318 27.50 -9.72 -23.35
N SER A 319 27.52 -11.05 -23.48
CA SER A 319 26.52 -11.96 -22.88
C SER A 319 26.80 -12.36 -21.43
N MET A 320 27.86 -11.84 -20.79
CA MET A 320 28.22 -12.20 -19.41
C MET A 320 27.76 -11.17 -18.35
N GLU A 321 27.28 -9.99 -18.72
CA GLU A 321 26.92 -8.92 -17.77
C GLU A 321 25.41 -8.68 -17.58
N SER A 322 24.53 -9.39 -18.30
CA SER A 322 23.09 -9.39 -17.98
C SER A 322 22.39 -10.67 -18.39
N LEU A 323 22.39 -11.68 -17.52
CA LEU A 323 21.40 -12.76 -17.56
C LEU A 323 20.02 -12.21 -17.12
N SER A 324 19.46 -11.27 -17.89
CA SER A 324 18.10 -10.81 -17.66
C SER A 324 17.14 -11.88 -18.17
N LEU A 325 16.41 -12.52 -17.24
CA LEU A 325 15.36 -13.49 -17.57
C LEU A 325 14.33 -12.85 -18.53
N SER A 326 13.87 -13.63 -19.51
CA SER A 326 12.74 -13.23 -20.36
C SER A 326 11.45 -13.07 -19.55
N ASP A 327 10.47 -12.34 -20.09
CA ASP A 327 9.17 -12.14 -19.41
C ASP A 327 8.53 -13.47 -19.01
N GLY A 328 8.51 -14.46 -19.91
CA GLY A 328 7.95 -15.77 -19.65
C GLY A 328 8.71 -16.58 -18.59
N GLU A 329 10.03 -16.42 -18.50
CA GLU A 329 10.83 -17.07 -17.45
C GLU A 329 10.59 -16.44 -16.08
N ILE A 330 10.43 -15.12 -16.03
CA ILE A 330 10.05 -14.41 -14.80
C ILE A 330 8.68 -14.88 -14.34
N ASP A 331 7.70 -14.96 -15.25
CA ASP A 331 6.35 -15.41 -14.94
C ASP A 331 6.34 -16.86 -14.43
N LYS A 332 7.01 -17.79 -15.13
CA LYS A 332 7.11 -19.20 -14.74
C LYS A 332 7.80 -19.36 -13.38
N LYS A 333 8.91 -18.66 -13.15
CA LYS A 333 9.64 -18.70 -11.88
C LYS A 333 8.83 -18.11 -10.74
N PHE A 334 8.19 -16.96 -10.96
CA PHE A 334 7.37 -16.29 -9.95
C PHE A 334 6.19 -17.17 -9.53
N ALA A 335 5.40 -17.64 -10.50
CA ALA A 335 4.23 -18.45 -10.23
C ALA A 335 4.59 -19.75 -9.50
N SER A 336 5.64 -20.46 -9.96
CA SER A 336 6.12 -21.66 -9.26
C SER A 336 6.52 -21.36 -7.82
N LEU A 337 7.34 -20.33 -7.59
CA LEU A 337 7.83 -19.98 -6.26
C LEU A 337 6.68 -19.61 -5.31
N VAL A 338 5.73 -18.80 -5.77
CA VAL A 338 4.58 -18.38 -4.98
C VAL A 338 3.72 -19.56 -4.56
N VAL A 339 3.39 -20.47 -5.49
CA VAL A 339 2.56 -21.65 -5.17
C VAL A 339 3.24 -22.57 -4.18
N HIS A 340 4.49 -22.97 -4.44
CA HIS A 340 5.20 -23.90 -3.56
C HIS A 340 5.43 -23.31 -2.16
N LEU A 341 5.79 -22.02 -2.06
CA LEU A 341 5.95 -21.38 -0.75
C LEU A 341 4.63 -21.20 -0.02
N THR A 342 3.53 -20.91 -0.73
CA THR A 342 2.19 -20.86 -0.12
C THR A 342 1.80 -22.23 0.43
N CYS A 343 2.03 -23.30 -0.33
CA CYS A 343 1.79 -24.67 0.11
C CYS A 343 2.58 -25.02 1.38
N VAL A 344 3.87 -24.64 1.43
CA VAL A 344 4.70 -24.81 2.64
C VAL A 344 4.16 -24.01 3.80
N GLU A 345 3.82 -22.74 3.59
CA GLU A 345 3.35 -21.84 4.65
C GLU A 345 2.04 -22.32 5.25
N VAL A 346 1.08 -22.73 4.43
CA VAL A 346 -0.20 -23.27 4.90
C VAL A 346 0.02 -24.51 5.75
N ARG A 347 0.89 -25.44 5.34
CA ARG A 347 1.20 -26.64 6.15
C ARG A 347 1.78 -26.26 7.51
N VAL A 348 2.76 -25.35 7.54
CA VAL A 348 3.33 -24.85 8.81
C VAL A 348 2.25 -24.24 9.70
N LEU A 349 1.36 -23.42 9.13
CA LEU A 349 0.26 -22.82 9.90
C LEU A 349 -0.76 -23.85 10.38
N MET A 350 -1.02 -24.93 9.62
CA MET A 350 -1.90 -26.03 10.05
C MET A 350 -1.27 -26.81 11.20
N ASP A 351 0.03 -27.13 11.12
CA ASP A 351 0.78 -27.82 12.17
C ASP A 351 0.77 -26.99 13.48
N GLU A 352 1.07 -25.70 13.39
CA GLU A 352 1.01 -24.77 14.53
C GLU A 352 -0.40 -24.71 15.16
N LEU A 353 -1.46 -24.80 14.36
CA LEU A 353 -2.84 -24.82 14.84
C LEU A 353 -3.21 -26.17 15.48
N ALA A 354 -2.70 -27.28 14.97
CA ALA A 354 -2.90 -28.62 15.52
C ALA A 354 -2.20 -28.80 16.88
N GLU A 355 -1.00 -28.21 17.04
CA GLU A 355 -0.28 -28.17 18.32
C GLU A 355 -1.08 -27.42 19.41
N ASP A 356 -1.73 -26.31 19.06
CA ASP A 356 -2.56 -25.56 19.99
C ASP A 356 -3.80 -26.35 20.45
N ILE A 357 -4.41 -27.14 19.55
CA ILE A 357 -5.51 -28.05 19.89
C ILE A 357 -5.02 -29.11 20.89
N SER A 358 -3.84 -29.68 20.64
CA SER A 358 -3.25 -30.75 21.46
C SER A 358 -2.81 -30.29 22.85
N THR A 359 -2.29 -29.06 22.96
CA THR A 359 -1.76 -28.51 24.22
C THR A 359 -2.84 -27.92 25.13
N GLY A 360 -4.06 -27.70 24.63
CA GLY A 360 -5.23 -27.30 25.42
C GLY A 360 -5.05 -26.02 26.24
N THR A 361 -4.14 -25.12 25.84
CA THR A 361 -3.60 -24.04 26.68
C THR A 361 -4.69 -23.11 27.23
N PRO A 362 -4.94 -23.12 28.56
CA PRO A 362 -5.68 -22.08 29.25
C PRO A 362 -4.70 -20.95 29.60
N SER A 363 -4.91 -19.79 28.99
CA SER A 363 -4.18 -18.54 29.24
C SER A 363 -4.05 -18.23 30.74
N THR A 364 -2.88 -18.49 31.34
CA THR A 364 -2.61 -18.15 32.74
C THR A 364 -1.16 -17.70 33.00
N SER A 365 -0.57 -16.91 32.09
CA SER A 365 0.60 -16.08 32.44
C SER A 365 0.74 -14.86 31.53
N GLN A 366 0.86 -13.67 32.15
CA GLN A 366 0.82 -12.35 31.49
C GLN A 366 1.97 -12.10 30.48
N SER A 367 3.01 -12.94 30.46
CA SER A 367 4.09 -12.88 29.46
C SER A 367 3.87 -13.82 28.26
N ALA A 368 3.08 -14.89 28.41
CA ALA A 368 2.67 -15.77 27.31
C ALA A 368 1.55 -15.14 26.47
N ASP A 369 0.69 -14.32 27.09
CA ASP A 369 -0.47 -13.70 26.42
C ASP A 369 -0.09 -12.82 25.22
N LYS A 370 1.07 -12.13 25.23
CA LYS A 370 1.53 -11.31 24.08
C LYS A 370 2.05 -12.16 22.91
N ALA A 371 2.82 -13.22 23.20
CA ALA A 371 3.35 -14.11 22.17
C ALA A 371 2.21 -14.91 21.51
N THR A 372 1.32 -15.50 22.31
CA THR A 372 0.15 -16.25 21.83
C THR A 372 -0.83 -15.36 21.06
N SER A 373 -1.04 -14.10 21.50
CA SER A 373 -1.84 -13.14 20.73
C SER A 373 -1.20 -12.78 19.40
N SER A 374 0.13 -12.62 19.34
CA SER A 374 0.82 -12.26 18.10
C SER A 374 0.80 -13.39 17.06
N THR A 375 0.95 -14.64 17.50
CA THR A 375 0.86 -15.83 16.64
C THR A 375 -0.56 -16.04 16.13
N LYS A 376 -1.57 -15.84 17.00
CA LYS A 376 -2.98 -15.89 16.58
C LYS A 376 -3.31 -14.82 15.52
N VAL A 377 -2.86 -13.59 15.74
CA VAL A 377 -3.05 -12.48 14.79
C VAL A 377 -2.37 -12.78 13.45
N ARG A 378 -1.16 -13.35 13.46
CA ARG A 378 -0.46 -13.76 12.23
C ARG A 378 -1.27 -14.76 11.40
N ARG A 379 -1.82 -15.80 12.05
CA ARG A 379 -2.63 -16.83 11.38
C ARG A 379 -3.89 -16.24 10.75
N GLU A 380 -4.61 -15.39 11.48
CA GLU A 380 -5.82 -14.73 11.00
C GLU A 380 -5.54 -13.76 9.83
N GLN A 381 -4.33 -13.19 9.76
CA GLN A 381 -3.94 -12.26 8.70
C GLN A 381 -3.37 -12.94 7.44
N VAL A 382 -2.53 -13.97 7.60
CA VAL A 382 -1.80 -14.59 6.47
C VAL A 382 -2.64 -15.65 5.76
N LEU A 383 -3.38 -16.45 6.51
CA LEU A 383 -4.11 -17.60 5.97
C LEU A 383 -5.14 -17.23 4.89
N PRO A 384 -5.91 -16.13 5.00
CA PRO A 384 -6.82 -15.71 3.93
C PRO A 384 -6.11 -15.45 2.60
N PHE A 385 -4.96 -14.78 2.61
CA PHE A 385 -4.18 -14.52 1.40
C PHE A 385 -3.57 -15.81 0.84
N ALA A 386 -3.13 -16.72 1.71
CA ALA A 386 -2.61 -18.01 1.30
C ALA A 386 -3.70 -18.87 0.63
N TYR A 387 -4.90 -18.94 1.22
CA TYR A 387 -6.03 -19.66 0.64
C TYR A 387 -6.50 -19.07 -0.69
N GLU A 388 -6.44 -17.75 -0.85
CA GLU A 388 -6.71 -17.11 -2.13
C GLU A 388 -5.70 -17.53 -3.21
N ILE A 389 -4.40 -17.59 -2.87
CA ILE A 389 -3.37 -18.10 -3.79
C ILE A 389 -3.63 -19.58 -4.14
N LEU A 390 -4.01 -20.42 -3.18
CA LEU A 390 -4.37 -21.82 -3.44
C LEU A 390 -5.57 -21.93 -4.38
N GLU A 391 -6.64 -21.16 -4.14
CA GLU A 391 -7.85 -21.17 -4.97
C GLU A 391 -7.54 -20.77 -6.42
N VAL A 392 -6.74 -19.71 -6.60
CA VAL A 392 -6.28 -19.28 -7.93
C VAL A 392 -5.41 -20.35 -8.61
N SER A 393 -4.64 -21.11 -7.83
CA SER A 393 -3.80 -22.20 -8.34
C SER A 393 -4.62 -23.39 -8.80
N ILE A 394 -5.67 -23.75 -8.06
CA ILE A 394 -6.64 -24.80 -8.46
C ILE A 394 -7.31 -24.40 -9.76
N GLY A 395 -7.88 -23.18 -9.83
CA GLY A 395 -8.55 -22.70 -11.03
C GLY A 395 -7.63 -22.66 -12.26
N TYR A 396 -6.32 -22.40 -12.06
CA TYR A 396 -5.34 -22.51 -13.14
C TYR A 396 -5.16 -23.96 -13.63
N LEU A 397 -5.06 -24.95 -12.72
CA LEU A 397 -4.93 -26.35 -13.12
C LEU A 397 -6.16 -26.82 -13.91
N VAL A 398 -7.37 -26.50 -13.42
CA VAL A 398 -8.64 -26.83 -14.08
C VAL A 398 -8.71 -26.25 -15.50
N ARG A 399 -8.39 -24.95 -15.65
CA ARG A 399 -8.39 -24.31 -16.97
C ARG A 399 -7.43 -24.98 -17.96
N ILE A 400 -6.26 -25.41 -17.49
CA ILE A 400 -5.27 -26.07 -18.35
C ILE A 400 -5.67 -27.51 -18.69
N SER A 401 -6.40 -28.21 -17.82
CA SER A 401 -6.92 -29.55 -18.11
C SER A 401 -8.12 -29.54 -19.06
N GLU A 402 -9.00 -28.56 -18.95
CA GLU A 402 -10.30 -28.55 -19.67
C GLU A 402 -10.26 -27.77 -21.00
N ASP A 403 -9.67 -26.56 -21.02
CA ASP A 403 -9.85 -25.61 -22.13
C ASP A 403 -8.61 -25.47 -23.02
N ASP A 404 -7.46 -25.18 -22.41
CA ASP A 404 -6.29 -24.71 -23.14
C ASP A 404 -5.32 -25.85 -23.52
N GLY A 405 -5.29 -26.94 -22.76
CA GLY A 405 -4.28 -27.99 -22.88
C GLY A 405 -2.87 -27.54 -22.40
N PRO A 406 -2.00 -28.47 -21.98
CA PRO A 406 -0.71 -28.14 -21.36
C PRO A 406 0.26 -27.38 -22.28
N GLU A 407 0.08 -27.45 -23.60
CA GLU A 407 0.90 -26.73 -24.59
C GLU A 407 0.67 -25.21 -24.59
N TYR A 408 -0.44 -24.76 -24.00
CA TYR A 408 -0.84 -23.35 -23.91
C TYR A 408 -0.80 -22.84 -22.46
N GLY A 409 -0.27 -23.63 -21.53
CA GLY A 409 -0.02 -23.24 -20.16
C GLY A 409 1.33 -22.55 -19.93
N LEU A 410 1.48 -21.93 -18.76
CA LEU A 410 2.75 -21.38 -18.27
C LEU A 410 3.77 -22.47 -17.92
N PHE A 411 3.30 -23.67 -17.60
CA PHE A 411 4.10 -24.82 -17.17
C PHE A 411 3.98 -25.97 -18.17
N ASP A 412 5.09 -26.70 -18.32
CA ASP A 412 5.08 -28.01 -18.94
C ASP A 412 4.44 -29.06 -18.02
N ALA A 413 4.18 -30.27 -18.54
CA ALA A 413 3.56 -31.36 -17.78
C ALA A 413 4.28 -31.65 -16.45
N THR A 414 5.62 -31.62 -16.45
CA THR A 414 6.42 -31.84 -15.23
C THR A 414 6.20 -30.74 -14.19
N GLY A 415 6.12 -29.48 -14.63
CA GLY A 415 5.82 -28.34 -13.75
C GLY A 415 4.41 -28.40 -13.19
N LEU A 416 3.42 -28.79 -14.00
CA LEU A 416 2.03 -28.96 -13.57
C LEU A 416 1.92 -30.07 -12.51
N LEU A 417 2.56 -31.22 -12.73
CA LEU A 417 2.59 -32.32 -11.75
C LEU A 417 3.17 -31.88 -10.40
N LYS A 418 4.27 -31.13 -10.40
CA LYS A 418 4.87 -30.62 -9.14
C LYS A 418 3.95 -29.68 -8.37
N ILE A 419 3.20 -28.85 -9.10
CA ILE A 419 2.19 -27.97 -8.50
C ILE A 419 1.06 -28.81 -7.91
N GLN A 420 0.54 -29.79 -8.64
CA GLN A 420 -0.51 -30.69 -8.17
C GLN A 420 -0.08 -31.47 -6.92
N GLU A 421 1.11 -32.09 -6.93
CA GLU A 421 1.66 -32.82 -5.77
C GLU A 421 1.80 -31.91 -4.54
N SER A 422 2.24 -30.66 -4.75
CA SER A 422 2.37 -29.68 -3.66
C SER A 422 1.02 -29.30 -3.07
N LEU A 423 0.01 -29.07 -3.91
CA LEU A 423 -1.36 -28.78 -3.50
C LEU A 423 -1.96 -29.97 -2.75
N GLN A 424 -1.87 -31.18 -3.30
CA GLN A 424 -2.39 -32.40 -2.69
C GLN A 424 -1.83 -32.59 -1.27
N SER A 425 -0.51 -32.44 -1.10
CA SER A 425 0.11 -32.52 0.22
C SER A 425 -0.35 -31.40 1.18
N THR A 426 -0.61 -30.19 0.67
CA THR A 426 -1.17 -29.10 1.48
C THR A 426 -2.62 -29.39 1.90
N PHE A 427 -3.46 -29.91 1.01
CA PHE A 427 -4.84 -30.27 1.33
C PHE A 427 -4.93 -31.46 2.28
N ALA A 428 -4.00 -32.41 2.21
CA ALA A 428 -3.88 -33.46 3.22
C ALA A 428 -3.63 -32.88 4.62
N ALA A 429 -2.72 -31.89 4.75
CA ALA A 429 -2.48 -31.22 6.04
C ALA A 429 -3.70 -30.41 6.54
N ILE A 430 -4.43 -29.73 5.64
CA ILE A 430 -5.69 -29.06 5.99
C ILE A 430 -6.71 -30.08 6.50
N LEU A 431 -6.79 -31.24 5.85
CA LEU A 431 -7.68 -32.32 6.24
C LEU A 431 -7.30 -32.91 7.61
N ASP A 432 -6.01 -33.06 7.89
CA ASP A 432 -5.51 -33.51 9.21
C ASP A 432 -5.89 -32.52 10.30
N TYR A 433 -5.65 -31.23 10.08
CA TYR A 433 -6.06 -30.17 10.99
C TYR A 433 -7.58 -30.18 11.26
N LEU A 434 -8.40 -30.31 10.22
CA LEU A 434 -9.86 -30.36 10.37
C LEU A 434 -10.30 -31.58 11.20
N ARG A 435 -9.63 -32.72 11.05
CA ARG A 435 -9.90 -33.94 11.82
C ARG A 435 -9.61 -33.73 13.30
N ASP A 436 -8.44 -33.18 13.60
CA ASP A 436 -8.02 -32.91 14.98
C ASP A 436 -8.96 -31.91 15.65
N LEU A 437 -9.32 -30.84 14.93
CA LEU A 437 -10.22 -29.80 15.45
C LEU A 437 -11.63 -30.31 15.71
N GLN A 438 -12.16 -31.20 14.86
CA GLN A 438 -13.51 -31.73 15.01
C GLN A 438 -13.62 -32.74 16.15
N THR A 439 -12.51 -33.34 16.59
CA THR A 439 -12.49 -34.39 17.62
C THR A 439 -12.97 -33.82 18.97
N GLY A 440 -14.21 -34.14 19.34
CA GLY A 440 -14.84 -33.69 20.59
C GLY A 440 -15.36 -32.25 20.58
N ALA A 441 -15.31 -31.55 19.45
CA ALA A 441 -15.79 -30.16 19.34
C ALA A 441 -17.32 -30.09 19.24
N LYS A 442 -17.90 -29.06 19.87
CA LYS A 442 -19.34 -28.77 19.76
C LYS A 442 -19.64 -28.02 18.46
N PRO A 443 -20.78 -28.27 17.80
CA PRO A 443 -21.16 -27.57 16.56
C PRO A 443 -21.16 -26.04 16.67
N GLU A 444 -21.54 -25.50 17.83
CA GLU A 444 -21.53 -24.06 18.12
C GLU A 444 -20.12 -23.45 18.07
N ALA A 445 -19.13 -24.16 18.62
CA ALA A 445 -17.75 -23.70 18.63
C ALA A 445 -17.15 -23.71 17.23
N LEU A 446 -17.44 -24.76 16.45
CA LEU A 446 -17.02 -24.88 15.05
C LEU A 446 -17.68 -23.81 14.16
N ALA A 447 -18.98 -23.55 14.34
CA ALA A 447 -19.71 -22.51 13.61
C ALA A 447 -19.15 -21.10 13.84
N SER A 448 -18.47 -20.89 14.96
CA SER A 448 -17.87 -19.60 15.33
C SER A 448 -16.39 -19.50 14.96
N ASN A 449 -15.77 -20.60 14.52
CA ASN A 449 -14.35 -20.64 14.17
C ASN A 449 -14.14 -20.29 12.68
N MET A 450 -13.67 -19.07 12.42
CA MET A 450 -13.46 -18.58 11.04
C MET A 450 -12.40 -19.38 10.27
N ILE A 451 -11.37 -19.90 10.95
CA ILE A 451 -10.33 -20.72 10.32
C ILE A 451 -10.95 -22.04 9.86
N TYR A 452 -11.71 -22.72 10.72
CA TYR A 452 -12.45 -23.93 10.34
C TYR A 452 -13.33 -23.73 9.10
N LEU A 453 -14.13 -22.65 9.08
CA LEU A 453 -15.01 -22.34 7.96
C LEU A 453 -14.22 -22.06 6.66
N ALA A 454 -13.12 -21.32 6.76
CA ALA A 454 -12.25 -21.02 5.62
C ALA A 454 -11.54 -22.27 5.08
N SER A 455 -11.03 -23.12 5.99
CA SER A 455 -10.37 -24.40 5.66
C SER A 455 -11.34 -25.37 4.99
N LEU A 456 -12.57 -25.47 5.48
CA LEU A 456 -13.62 -26.27 4.84
C LEU A 456 -13.97 -25.75 3.44
N ARG A 457 -14.10 -24.43 3.28
CA ARG A 457 -14.41 -23.83 1.98
C ARG A 457 -13.32 -24.18 0.97
N ILE A 458 -12.05 -23.94 1.29
CA ILE A 458 -10.96 -24.19 0.33
C ILE A 458 -10.78 -25.68 0.05
N LEU A 459 -10.93 -26.56 1.07
CA LEU A 459 -10.92 -28.01 0.88
C LEU A 459 -12.04 -28.46 -0.06
N SER A 460 -13.25 -27.91 0.10
CA SER A 460 -14.37 -28.23 -0.80
C SER A 460 -14.11 -27.80 -2.24
N VAL A 461 -13.32 -26.74 -2.47
CA VAL A 461 -12.93 -26.33 -3.82
C VAL A 461 -11.94 -27.34 -4.40
N TRP A 462 -10.97 -27.81 -3.62
CA TRP A 462 -10.02 -28.84 -4.07
C TRP A 462 -10.71 -30.16 -4.41
N LEU A 463 -11.57 -30.65 -3.52
CA LEU A 463 -12.24 -31.93 -3.71
C LEU A 463 -13.25 -31.93 -4.86
N MET A 464 -13.67 -30.78 -5.39
CA MET A 464 -14.45 -30.77 -6.63
C MET A 464 -13.62 -31.15 -7.85
N GLU A 465 -12.31 -30.89 -7.79
CA GLU A 465 -11.42 -30.95 -8.96
C GLU A 465 -10.43 -32.13 -8.88
N ASP A 466 -10.15 -32.65 -7.68
CA ASP A 466 -9.19 -33.74 -7.46
C ASP A 466 -9.74 -34.79 -6.49
N ASP A 467 -9.81 -36.04 -6.95
CA ASP A 467 -10.44 -37.16 -6.25
C ASP A 467 -9.57 -37.79 -5.14
N SER A 468 -8.28 -37.46 -5.10
CA SER A 468 -7.27 -38.22 -4.36
C SER A 468 -7.46 -38.24 -2.83
N LEU A 469 -8.25 -37.32 -2.29
CA LEU A 469 -8.53 -37.19 -0.85
C LEU A 469 -9.99 -37.46 -0.47
N HIS A 470 -10.85 -37.91 -1.39
CA HIS A 470 -12.30 -38.09 -1.14
C HIS A 470 -12.59 -39.05 0.02
N GLY A 471 -12.07 -40.27 -0.06
CA GLY A 471 -12.29 -41.27 0.99
C GLY A 471 -11.76 -40.82 2.36
N GLN A 472 -10.67 -40.03 2.38
CA GLN A 472 -10.15 -39.45 3.61
C GLN A 472 -11.03 -38.32 4.16
N ALA A 473 -11.79 -37.64 3.32
CA ALA A 473 -12.63 -36.50 3.70
C ALA A 473 -14.04 -36.89 4.17
N SER A 474 -14.45 -38.14 3.95
CA SER A 474 -15.76 -38.69 4.34
C SER A 474 -16.14 -38.44 5.82
N TYR A 475 -15.17 -38.41 6.74
CA TYR A 475 -15.42 -38.17 8.17
C TYR A 475 -15.96 -36.75 8.47
N ILE A 476 -15.78 -35.79 7.56
CA ILE A 476 -16.21 -34.39 7.75
C ILE A 476 -17.73 -34.27 7.71
N VAL A 477 -18.40 -35.10 6.89
CA VAL A 477 -19.84 -34.96 6.56
C VAL A 477 -20.74 -34.93 7.79
N PRO A 478 -20.65 -35.88 8.76
CA PRO A 478 -21.53 -35.87 9.92
C PRO A 478 -21.35 -34.62 10.80
N THR A 479 -20.10 -34.15 10.95
CA THR A 479 -19.80 -32.96 11.73
C THR A 479 -20.32 -31.71 11.05
N LEU A 480 -20.10 -31.57 9.73
CA LEU A 480 -20.60 -30.45 8.94
C LEU A 480 -22.13 -30.39 8.95
N GLU A 481 -22.81 -31.55 8.85
CA GLU A 481 -24.27 -31.63 8.95
C GLU A 481 -24.76 -31.14 10.32
N ALA A 482 -24.07 -31.51 11.40
CA ALA A 482 -24.38 -31.01 12.75
C ALA A 482 -24.18 -29.50 12.87
N VAL A 483 -23.13 -28.94 12.26
CA VAL A 483 -22.88 -27.48 12.20
C VAL A 483 -23.96 -26.76 11.40
N VAL A 484 -24.33 -27.26 10.21
CA VAL A 484 -25.41 -26.68 9.39
C VAL A 484 -26.75 -26.72 10.12
N ARG A 485 -27.07 -27.84 10.78
CA ARG A 485 -28.29 -27.98 11.60
C ARG A 485 -28.31 -26.96 12.75
N TYR A 486 -27.18 -26.78 13.43
CA TYR A 486 -27.04 -25.75 14.45
C TYR A 486 -27.29 -24.35 13.88
N CYS A 487 -26.63 -23.99 12.77
CA CYS A 487 -26.81 -22.69 12.11
C CYS A 487 -28.26 -22.45 11.66
N LYS A 488 -28.96 -23.47 11.14
CA LYS A 488 -30.39 -23.38 10.78
C LYS A 488 -31.29 -23.10 11.99
N SER A 489 -30.91 -23.58 13.18
CA SER A 489 -31.66 -23.34 14.41
C SER A 489 -31.52 -21.91 14.97
N LYS A 490 -30.56 -21.13 14.47
CA LYS A 490 -30.26 -19.76 14.95
C LYS A 490 -30.54 -18.72 13.87
N ALA A 491 -31.50 -17.83 14.12
CA ALA A 491 -31.83 -16.76 13.17
C ALA A 491 -30.64 -15.83 12.84
N SER A 492 -29.69 -15.67 13.77
CA SER A 492 -28.46 -14.88 13.59
C SER A 492 -27.44 -15.51 12.65
N GLN A 493 -27.57 -16.80 12.29
CA GLN A 493 -26.58 -17.53 11.50
C GLN A 493 -27.05 -17.86 10.08
N LYS A 494 -28.12 -17.20 9.59
CA LYS A 494 -28.65 -17.42 8.23
C LYS A 494 -27.62 -17.21 7.12
N SER A 495 -26.68 -16.28 7.28
CA SER A 495 -25.58 -16.06 6.32
C SER A 495 -24.63 -17.26 6.25
N LEU A 496 -24.31 -17.88 7.38
CA LEU A 496 -23.47 -19.08 7.45
C LEU A 496 -24.14 -20.29 6.82
N VAL A 497 -25.47 -20.43 6.96
CA VAL A 497 -26.20 -21.51 6.27
C VAL A 497 -26.02 -21.41 4.75
N ARG A 498 -26.13 -20.20 4.18
CA ARG A 498 -25.92 -19.98 2.74
C ARG A 498 -24.51 -20.30 2.26
N LEU A 499 -23.52 -20.24 3.15
CA LEU A 499 -22.13 -20.61 2.86
C LEU A 499 -21.92 -22.13 2.97
N LEU A 500 -22.45 -22.74 4.04
CA LEU A 500 -22.14 -24.12 4.41
C LEU A 500 -23.02 -25.16 3.72
N GLU A 501 -24.24 -24.81 3.35
CA GLU A 501 -25.16 -25.74 2.69
C GLU A 501 -24.66 -26.18 1.30
N PRO A 502 -24.16 -25.28 0.42
CA PRO A 502 -23.51 -25.70 -0.83
C PRO A 502 -22.26 -26.55 -0.60
N ILE A 503 -21.50 -26.29 0.47
CA ILE A 503 -20.33 -27.10 0.81
C ILE A 503 -20.77 -28.51 1.22
N LEU A 504 -21.79 -28.62 2.06
CA LEU A 504 -22.33 -29.91 2.49
C LEU A 504 -22.93 -30.70 1.32
N GLU A 505 -23.65 -30.04 0.42
CA GLU A 505 -24.18 -30.66 -0.81
C GLU A 505 -23.06 -31.25 -1.65
N ARG A 506 -21.97 -30.50 -1.87
CA ARG A 506 -20.78 -31.02 -2.57
C ARG A 506 -20.24 -32.27 -1.90
N PHE A 507 -20.02 -32.24 -0.57
CA PHE A 507 -19.55 -33.43 0.14
C PHE A 507 -20.48 -34.64 0.02
N TYR A 508 -21.80 -34.43 -0.09
CA TYR A 508 -22.73 -35.52 -0.38
C TYR A 508 -22.59 -36.05 -1.80
N GLU A 509 -22.44 -35.19 -2.81
CA GLU A 509 -22.16 -35.61 -4.19
C GLU A 509 -20.91 -36.52 -4.24
N LEU A 510 -19.84 -36.13 -3.53
CA LEU A 510 -18.61 -36.92 -3.45
C LEU A 510 -18.79 -38.28 -2.76
N SER A 511 -19.74 -38.42 -1.84
CA SER A 511 -20.03 -39.68 -1.12
C SER A 511 -20.94 -40.64 -1.88
N LEU A 512 -21.53 -40.20 -3.00
CA LEU A 512 -22.41 -41.01 -3.85
C LEU A 512 -21.65 -41.69 -5.01
N ASP A 513 -20.41 -41.25 -5.27
CA ASP A 513 -19.51 -41.81 -6.30
C ASP A 513 -18.56 -42.93 -5.77
N GLU A 514 -18.59 -43.21 -4.46
CA GLU A 514 -17.99 -44.41 -3.82
C GLU A 514 -19.02 -45.55 -3.68
#